data_AF-D3B9M7-F1
#
_entry.id   AF-D3B9M7-F1
#
_cell.length_a   1.000
_cell.length_b   1.000
_cell.length_c   1.000
_cell.angle_alpha   90.00
_cell.angle_beta   90.00
_cell.angle_gamma   90.00
#
_symmetry.space_group_name_H-M   'P 1'
#
loop_
_entity.id
_entity.type
_entity.pdbx_description
1 polymer ?
#
loop_
_entity_poly.entity_id
_entity_poly.type
_entity_poly.pdbx_seq_one_letter_code
_entity_poly.pdbx_strand_id
1 'polypeptide(L)'
;MKNKNNNNNQQTNNKVPQNKKATVEDYKAKIQVLAHRYKRRDAKLGAVCGKYNCDPIDATIRGLRNMETTNAEVNDISRLTAKALNNLMYTVGEVMQEHKELKFKDVRDWYYPLLGEQ
;
A
#
# COMPACT_ATOMS: atom_id res chain seq x y z
N MET A 1 -5.13 58.40 15.44
CA MET A 1 -6.23 57.71 14.73
C MET A 1 -5.82 57.47 13.28
N LYS A 2 -6.21 56.30 12.74
CA LYS A 2 -6.02 55.80 11.36
C LYS A 2 -4.66 55.14 11.06
N ASN A 3 -4.67 53.80 11.08
CA ASN A 3 -4.18 53.04 9.93
C ASN A 3 -5.18 51.90 9.67
N LYS A 4 -5.82 51.96 8.49
CA LYS A 4 -6.69 50.93 7.94
C LYS A 4 -5.81 49.92 7.22
N ASN A 5 -5.67 48.71 7.76
CA ASN A 5 -5.20 47.58 6.98
C ASN A 5 -6.41 46.93 6.30
N ASN A 6 -6.53 47.18 4.99
CA ASN A 6 -7.42 46.45 4.10
C ASN A 6 -6.82 45.06 3.82
N ASN A 7 -7.28 44.03 4.54
CA ASN A 7 -7.10 42.65 4.11
C ASN A 7 -8.20 42.32 3.10
N ASN A 8 -7.88 42.50 1.81
CA ASN A 8 -8.63 41.88 0.72
C ASN A 8 -8.27 40.40 0.68
N ASN A 9 -9.03 39.58 1.41
CA ASN A 9 -9.06 38.14 1.19
C ASN A 9 -9.76 37.90 -0.16
N GLN A 10 -8.95 37.72 -1.21
CA GLN A 10 -9.40 37.06 -2.42
C GLN A 10 -9.88 35.66 -2.03
N GLN A 11 -11.19 35.47 -1.98
CA GLN A 11 -11.81 34.17 -2.04
C GLN A 11 -11.44 33.56 -3.40
N THR A 12 -10.31 32.86 -3.42
CA THR A 12 -10.00 31.94 -4.49
C THR A 12 -11.06 30.85 -4.47
N ASN A 13 -11.87 30.83 -5.52
CA ASN A 13 -12.80 29.74 -5.82
C ASN A 13 -12.01 28.44 -5.92
N ASN A 14 -11.88 27.72 -4.81
CA ASN A 14 -11.47 26.33 -4.79
C ASN A 14 -12.56 25.53 -5.49
N LYS A 15 -12.48 25.44 -6.82
CA LYS A 15 -13.09 24.33 -7.56
C LYS A 15 -12.49 23.07 -6.95
N VAL A 16 -13.27 22.38 -6.12
CA VAL A 16 -12.97 21.01 -5.69
C VAL A 16 -12.57 20.25 -6.95
N PRO A 17 -11.33 19.74 -7.06
CA PRO A 17 -10.89 19.06 -8.27
C PRO A 17 -11.88 17.93 -8.54
N GLN A 18 -12.51 17.95 -9.71
CA GLN A 18 -13.30 16.82 -10.16
C GLN A 18 -12.37 15.61 -10.15
N ASN A 19 -12.73 14.62 -9.33
CA ASN A 19 -11.96 13.40 -9.13
C ASN A 19 -11.81 12.70 -10.49
N LYS A 20 -10.68 12.94 -11.17
CA LYS A 20 -10.37 12.26 -12.42
C LYS A 20 -10.20 10.80 -12.06
N LYS A 21 -10.97 9.91 -12.69
CA LYS A 21 -10.73 8.46 -12.58
C LYS A 21 -9.27 8.20 -12.96
N ALA A 22 -8.57 7.42 -12.14
CA ALA A 22 -7.20 7.06 -12.39
C ALA A 22 -7.10 6.25 -13.70
N THR A 23 -6.03 6.46 -14.45
CA THR A 23 -5.76 5.70 -15.68
C THR A 23 -5.11 4.35 -15.34
N VAL A 24 -5.08 3.43 -16.32
CA VAL A 24 -4.34 2.16 -16.20
C VAL A 24 -2.87 2.39 -15.80
N GLU A 25 -2.21 3.41 -16.36
CA GLU A 25 -0.82 3.72 -16.04
C GLU A 25 -0.66 4.30 -14.62
N ASP A 26 -1.60 5.12 -14.14
CA ASP A 26 -1.60 5.60 -12.74
C ASP A 26 -1.68 4.42 -11.76
N TYR A 27 -2.55 3.47 -12.07
CA TYR A 27 -2.71 2.26 -11.27
C TYR A 27 -1.47 1.35 -11.31
N LYS A 28 -0.88 1.15 -12.49
CA LYS A 28 0.36 0.39 -12.64
C LYS A 28 1.49 0.99 -11.81
N ALA A 29 1.71 2.30 -11.88
CA ALA A 29 2.70 2.99 -11.07
C ALA A 29 2.42 2.84 -9.56
N LYS A 30 1.16 3.01 -9.13
CA LYS A 30 0.74 2.81 -7.73
C LYS A 30 1.00 1.39 -7.25
N ILE A 31 0.65 0.38 -8.05
CA ILE A 31 0.87 -1.04 -7.77
C ILE A 31 2.36 -1.35 -7.60
N GLN A 32 3.22 -0.84 -8.48
CA GLN A 32 4.67 -1.03 -8.38
C GLN A 32 5.26 -0.44 -7.10
N VAL A 33 4.83 0.77 -6.71
CA VAL A 33 5.24 1.40 -5.45
C VAL A 33 4.81 0.58 -4.24
N LEU A 34 3.57 0.05 -4.26
CA LEU A 34 3.04 -0.80 -3.20
C LEU A 34 3.77 -2.14 -3.12
N ALA A 35 4.12 -2.75 -4.25
CA ALA A 35 4.89 -3.98 -4.32
C ALA A 35 6.29 -3.83 -3.71
N HIS A 36 7.02 -2.77 -4.08
CA HIS A 36 8.32 -2.46 -3.47
C HIS A 36 8.21 -2.17 -1.96
N ARG A 37 7.12 -1.54 -1.52
CA ARG A 37 6.86 -1.34 -0.09
C ARG A 37 6.64 -2.66 0.62
N TYR A 38 5.80 -3.54 0.06
CA TYR A 38 5.55 -4.86 0.62
C TYR A 38 6.84 -5.69 0.67
N LYS A 39 7.61 -5.78 -0.43
CA LYS A 39 8.85 -6.57 -0.47
C LYS A 39 9.87 -6.12 0.59
N ARG A 40 10.01 -4.82 0.83
CA ARG A 40 10.88 -4.30 1.90
C ARG A 40 10.41 -4.66 3.30
N ARG A 41 9.09 -4.79 3.52
CA ARG A 41 8.51 -5.20 4.81
C ARG A 41 8.64 -6.71 5.01
N ASP A 42 8.36 -7.48 3.96
CA ASP A 42 8.55 -8.92 3.90
C ASP A 42 9.98 -9.34 4.26
N ALA A 43 10.99 -8.70 3.65
CA ALA A 43 12.39 -8.94 4.00
C ALA A 43 12.72 -8.62 5.47
N LYS A 44 12.13 -7.56 6.04
CA LYS A 44 12.29 -7.22 7.47
C LYS A 44 11.63 -8.26 8.37
N LEU A 45 10.44 -8.72 8.01
CA LEU A 45 9.75 -9.77 8.74
C LEU A 45 10.54 -11.08 8.69
N GLY A 46 11.09 -11.44 7.53
CA GLY A 46 11.97 -12.60 7.38
C GLY A 46 13.19 -12.55 8.32
N ALA A 47 13.86 -11.39 8.39
CA ALA A 47 14.99 -11.21 9.31
C ALA A 47 14.59 -11.33 10.79
N VAL A 48 13.44 -10.78 11.17
CA VAL A 48 12.93 -10.82 12.55
C VAL A 48 12.49 -12.23 12.91
N CYS A 49 11.75 -12.90 12.02
CA CYS A 49 11.34 -14.28 12.24
C CYS A 49 12.52 -15.25 12.31
N GLY A 50 13.60 -15.00 11.55
CA GLY A 50 14.86 -15.75 11.69
C GLY A 50 15.47 -15.66 13.08
N LYS A 51 15.35 -14.52 13.78
CA LYS A 51 15.85 -14.36 15.17
C LYS A 51 15.01 -15.14 16.19
N TYR A 52 13.71 -15.21 15.97
CA TYR A 52 12.76 -15.82 16.90
C TYR A 52 12.27 -17.21 16.47
N ASN A 53 12.90 -17.78 15.44
CA ASN A 53 12.57 -19.09 14.88
C ASN A 53 11.06 -19.25 14.56
N CYS A 54 10.48 -18.23 13.90
CA CYS A 54 9.12 -18.27 13.38
C CYS A 54 9.08 -18.33 11.85
N ASP A 55 7.96 -18.80 11.32
CA ASP A 55 7.70 -18.76 9.89
C ASP A 55 7.15 -17.37 9.48
N PRO A 56 7.77 -16.67 8.49
CA PRO A 56 7.32 -15.35 8.06
C PRO A 56 5.94 -15.34 7.40
N ILE A 57 5.53 -16.44 6.75
CA ILE A 57 4.20 -16.55 6.13
C ILE A 57 3.14 -16.67 7.22
N ASP A 58 3.32 -17.55 8.20
CA ASP A 58 2.43 -17.65 9.37
C ASP A 58 2.35 -16.31 10.12
N ALA A 59 3.48 -15.64 10.34
CA ALA A 59 3.51 -14.32 10.95
C ALA A 59 2.69 -13.31 10.15
N THR A 60 2.81 -13.27 8.81
CA THR A 60 2.00 -12.39 7.96
C THR A 60 0.51 -12.71 8.06
N ILE A 61 0.13 -14.00 8.08
CA ILE A 61 -1.27 -14.44 8.25
C ILE A 61 -1.80 -13.99 9.61
N ARG A 62 -1.03 -14.14 10.69
CA ARG A 62 -1.41 -13.63 12.02
C ARG A 62 -1.59 -12.13 12.01
N GLY A 63 -0.69 -11.39 11.35
CA GLY A 63 -0.80 -9.95 11.14
C GLY A 63 -2.09 -9.55 10.42
N LEU A 64 -2.48 -10.28 9.37
CA LEU A 64 -3.76 -10.07 8.66
C LEU A 64 -4.97 -10.34 9.55
N ARG A 65 -4.86 -11.33 10.44
CA ARG A 65 -5.92 -11.73 11.39
C ARG A 65 -5.91 -10.94 12.69
N ASN A 66 -5.00 -9.97 12.85
CA ASN A 66 -4.74 -9.25 14.10
C ASN A 66 -4.51 -10.18 15.32
N MET A 67 -3.97 -11.38 15.09
CA MET A 67 -3.65 -12.33 16.15
C MET A 67 -2.34 -11.93 16.83
N GLU A 68 -2.31 -12.04 18.15
CA GLU A 68 -1.08 -11.83 18.92
C GLU A 68 -0.15 -13.04 18.82
N THR A 69 1.15 -12.75 18.78
CA THR A 69 2.25 -13.66 19.05
C THR A 69 2.86 -13.28 20.40
N THR A 70 3.66 -14.19 20.96
CA THR A 70 4.39 -13.96 22.21
C THR A 70 5.49 -12.91 22.08
N ASN A 71 5.87 -12.54 20.85
CA ASN A 71 6.94 -11.59 20.58
C ASN A 71 6.40 -10.26 20.04
N ALA A 72 6.61 -9.17 20.78
CA ALA A 72 6.12 -7.84 20.41
C ALA A 72 6.70 -7.33 19.08
N GLU A 73 7.99 -7.57 18.81
CA GLU A 73 8.64 -7.16 17.56
C GLU A 73 8.07 -7.92 16.35
N VAL A 74 7.82 -9.23 16.49
CA VAL A 74 7.13 -10.04 15.47
C VAL A 74 5.70 -9.53 15.26
N ASN A 75 4.96 -9.20 16.32
CA ASN A 75 3.59 -8.64 16.21
C ASN A 75 3.56 -7.34 15.41
N ASP A 76 4.41 -6.38 15.75
CA ASP A 76 4.39 -5.07 15.09
C ASP A 76 4.79 -5.19 13.62
N ILE A 77 5.85 -5.94 13.33
CA ILE A 77 6.37 -6.07 11.97
C ILE A 77 5.45 -6.92 11.11
N SER A 78 4.84 -7.97 11.65
CA SER A 78 3.83 -8.76 10.93
C SER A 78 2.59 -7.94 10.57
N ARG A 79 2.05 -7.14 11.50
CA ARG A 79 0.91 -6.23 11.22
C ARG A 79 1.24 -5.21 10.13
N LEU A 80 2.44 -4.63 10.17
CA LEU A 80 2.89 -3.69 9.13
C LEU A 80 3.08 -4.37 7.76
N THR A 81 3.58 -5.60 7.75
CA THR A 81 3.77 -6.40 6.53
C THR A 81 2.42 -6.82 5.94
N ALA A 82 1.51 -7.32 6.77
CA ALA A 82 0.13 -7.63 6.43
C ALA A 82 -0.61 -6.43 5.85
N LYS A 83 -0.49 -5.24 6.47
CA LYS A 83 -1.07 -4.00 5.95
C LYS A 83 -0.51 -3.63 4.57
N ALA A 84 0.79 -3.80 4.35
CA ALA A 84 1.41 -3.53 3.06
C ALA A 84 0.90 -4.49 1.97
N LEU A 85 0.79 -5.79 2.29
CA LEU A 85 0.21 -6.80 1.41
C LEU A 85 -1.25 -6.48 1.09
N ASN A 86 -2.06 -6.16 2.11
CA ASN A 86 -3.47 -5.85 1.94
C ASN A 86 -3.67 -4.61 1.04
N ASN A 87 -2.86 -3.56 1.21
CA ASN A 87 -2.92 -2.38 0.35
C ASN A 87 -2.59 -2.73 -1.11
N LEU A 88 -1.59 -3.58 -1.35
CA LEU A 88 -1.26 -4.04 -2.71
C LEU A 88 -2.42 -4.82 -3.32
N MET A 89 -2.94 -5.82 -2.61
CA MET A 89 -4.04 -6.66 -3.10
C MET A 89 -5.34 -5.86 -3.31
N TYR A 90 -5.63 -4.91 -2.42
CA TYR A 90 -6.78 -4.03 -2.57
C TYR A 90 -6.68 -3.18 -3.83
N THR A 91 -5.53 -2.53 -4.10
CA THR A 91 -5.35 -1.75 -5.34
C THR A 91 -5.36 -2.64 -6.59
N VAL A 92 -4.84 -3.86 -6.54
CA VAL A 92 -5.02 -4.83 -7.64
C VAL A 92 -6.51 -5.13 -7.87
N GLY A 93 -7.29 -5.32 -6.80
CA GLY A 93 -8.73 -5.49 -6.86
C GLY A 93 -9.47 -4.29 -7.46
N GLU A 94 -9.11 -3.06 -7.05
CA GLU A 94 -9.66 -1.82 -7.61
C GLU A 94 -9.49 -1.78 -9.14
N VAL A 95 -8.28 -2.08 -9.63
CA VAL A 95 -8.00 -2.12 -11.08
C VAL A 95 -8.87 -3.15 -11.78
N MET A 96 -8.94 -4.39 -11.25
CA MET A 96 -9.73 -5.46 -11.87
C MET A 96 -11.23 -5.13 -11.88
N GLN A 97 -11.72 -4.32 -10.93
CA GLN A 97 -13.11 -3.89 -10.86
C GLN A 97 -13.42 -2.74 -11.83
N GLU A 98 -12.50 -1.78 -11.95
CA GLU A 98 -12.67 -0.58 -12.78
C GLU A 98 -12.33 -0.81 -14.26
N HIS A 99 -11.39 -1.72 -14.55
CA HIS A 99 -10.85 -2.04 -15.87
C HIS A 99 -11.10 -3.52 -16.20
N LYS A 100 -12.37 -3.89 -16.39
CA LYS A 100 -12.82 -5.27 -16.62
C LYS A 100 -12.26 -5.91 -17.91
N GLU A 101 -11.72 -5.09 -18.81
CA GLU A 101 -11.03 -5.50 -20.03
C GLU A 101 -9.66 -6.14 -19.76
N LEU A 102 -9.04 -5.84 -18.61
CA LEU A 102 -7.73 -6.37 -18.25
C LEU A 102 -7.84 -7.81 -17.74
N LYS A 103 -6.89 -8.67 -18.13
CA LYS A 103 -6.76 -10.00 -17.54
C LYS A 103 -5.93 -9.90 -16.27
N PHE A 104 -6.25 -10.72 -15.28
CA PHE A 104 -5.48 -10.78 -14.03
C PHE A 104 -3.98 -11.03 -14.27
N LYS A 105 -3.64 -11.84 -15.28
CA LYS A 105 -2.24 -12.09 -15.68
C LYS A 105 -1.51 -10.79 -16.03
N ASP A 106 -2.14 -9.91 -16.81
CA ASP A 106 -1.51 -8.66 -17.26
C ASP A 106 -1.24 -7.73 -16.08
N VAL A 107 -2.17 -7.65 -15.12
CA VAL A 107 -2.00 -6.88 -13.88
C VAL A 107 -0.95 -7.53 -12.96
N ARG A 108 -0.91 -8.87 -12.89
CA ARG A 108 0.10 -9.63 -12.13
C ARG A 108 1.51 -9.33 -12.62
N ASP A 109 1.71 -9.23 -13.93
CA ASP A 109 3.02 -8.97 -14.54
C ASP A 109 3.59 -7.59 -14.14
N TRP A 110 2.76 -6.65 -13.67
CA TRP A 110 3.23 -5.35 -13.19
C TRP A 110 3.97 -5.42 -11.85
N TYR A 111 3.65 -6.39 -10.99
CA TYR A 111 4.16 -6.44 -9.62
C TYR A 111 4.86 -7.74 -9.24
N TYR A 112 4.51 -8.87 -9.84
CA TYR A 112 5.03 -10.18 -9.42
C TYR A 112 6.57 -10.26 -9.50
N PRO A 113 7.23 -9.79 -10.57
CA PRO A 113 8.70 -9.78 -10.63
C PRO A 113 9.35 -8.94 -9.52
N LEU A 114 8.64 -7.95 -8.97
CA LEU A 114 9.14 -7.09 -7.90
C LEU A 114 9.07 -7.76 -6.52
N LEU A 115 8.42 -8.92 -6.40
CA LEU A 115 8.28 -9.69 -5.16
C LEU A 115 9.39 -10.73 -4.95
N GLY A 116 10.17 -11.05 -5.98
CA GLY A 116 11.41 -11.83 -5.85
C GLY A 116 11.39 -13.23 -6.44
N GLU A 117 10.57 -13.50 -7.45
CA GLU A 117 10.73 -14.68 -8.32
C GLU A 117 10.72 -14.24 -9.79
N GLN A 118 11.83 -14.49 -10.47
CA GLN A 118 11.90 -14.72 -11.92
C GLN A 118 12.41 -16.14 -12.11
#